data_AF-A0A8S4GC62-F1
#
_entry.id   AF-A0A8S4GC62-F1
#
_cell.length_a   1.000
_cell.length_b   1.000
_cell.length_c   1.000
_cell.angle_alpha   90.00
_cell.angle_beta   90.00
_cell.angle_gamma   90.00
#
_symmetry.space_group_name_H-M   'P 1'
#
loop_
_entity.id
_entity.type
_entity.pdbx_description
1 polymer ?
#
loop_
_entity_poly.entity_id
_entity_poly.type
_entity_poly.pdbx_seq_one_letter_code
_entity_poly.pdbx_strand_id
1 'polypeptide(L)'
;MYQKNVGAYYHLGLSQAMVSYSIHEVTEALNQRALLEKYIKFPKTPIEREIISKRFVELFGLPGVIGAIDGGTQVAIIRPVEDEEAYLNRKLYHSINVMAVSSIHFQI
;
A
#
# COMPACT_ATOMS: atom_id res chain seq x y z
N MET A 1 -7.08 -16.10 12.50
CA MET A 1 -6.36 -16.30 11.22
C MET A 1 -7.36 -16.07 10.09
N TYR A 2 -7.07 -15.21 9.11
CA TYR A 2 -7.73 -15.33 7.82
C TYR A 2 -6.74 -15.29 6.67
N GLN A 3 -6.56 -16.48 6.12
CA GLN A 3 -6.03 -16.79 4.81
C GLN A 3 -6.79 -18.08 4.46
N LYS A 4 -7.51 -18.26 3.35
CA LYS A 4 -7.44 -17.69 2.00
C LYS A 4 -8.89 -17.49 1.47
N ASN A 5 -9.10 -17.34 0.16
CA ASN A 5 -9.96 -18.35 -0.48
C ASN A 5 -9.03 -19.40 -1.11
N VAL A 6 -9.09 -20.61 -0.54
CA VAL A 6 -8.07 -21.65 -0.58
C VAL A 6 -8.30 -22.56 -1.78
N GLY A 7 -8.56 -21.98 -2.95
CA GLY A 7 -9.10 -22.74 -4.09
C GLY A 7 -8.11 -23.62 -4.87
N ALA A 8 -6.80 -23.60 -4.58
CA ALA A 8 -5.82 -24.27 -5.45
C ALA A 8 -4.54 -24.80 -4.76
N TYR A 9 -4.57 -25.10 -3.46
CA TYR A 9 -3.36 -25.41 -2.67
C TYR A 9 -3.09 -26.89 -2.40
N TYR A 10 -3.69 -27.84 -3.13
CA TYR A 10 -3.22 -29.24 -3.11
C TYR A 10 -1.73 -29.36 -3.52
N HIS A 11 -1.17 -28.36 -4.22
CA HIS A 11 0.18 -28.42 -4.78
C HIS A 11 1.30 -27.83 -3.90
N LEU A 12 0.99 -27.13 -2.80
CA LEU A 12 1.99 -26.36 -2.06
C LEU A 12 2.31 -26.92 -0.67
N GLY A 13 1.62 -27.97 -0.19
CA GLY A 13 1.98 -28.74 1.01
C GLY A 13 2.02 -27.99 2.35
N LEU A 14 1.72 -26.69 2.38
CA LEU A 14 1.86 -25.83 3.57
C LEU A 14 0.53 -25.62 4.29
N SER A 15 0.58 -25.66 5.62
CA SER A 15 -0.57 -25.35 6.48
C SER A 15 -0.86 -23.85 6.48
N GLN A 16 -2.12 -23.47 6.70
CA GLN A 16 -2.52 -22.06 6.79
C GLN A 16 -1.77 -21.32 7.92
N ALA A 17 -1.50 -21.99 9.03
CA ALA A 17 -0.73 -21.44 10.13
C ALA A 17 0.71 -21.06 9.72
N MET A 18 1.38 -21.92 8.96
CA MET A 18 2.73 -21.62 8.46
C MET A 18 2.72 -20.42 7.52
N VAL A 19 1.76 -20.34 6.61
CA VAL A 19 1.67 -19.19 5.70
C VAL A 19 1.38 -17.90 6.47
N SER A 20 0.50 -17.95 7.47
CA SER A 20 0.23 -16.81 8.35
C SER A 20 1.47 -16.36 9.10
N TYR A 21 2.28 -17.30 9.59
CA TYR A 21 3.53 -17.00 10.28
C TYR A 21 4.53 -16.31 9.34
N SER A 22 4.77 -16.89 8.15
CA SER A 22 5.71 -16.30 7.19
C SER A 22 5.28 -14.92 6.72
N ILE A 23 3.98 -14.70 6.48
CA ILE A 23 3.48 -13.36 6.15
C ILE A 23 3.75 -12.37 7.28
N HIS A 24 3.47 -12.76 8.51
CA HIS A 24 3.69 -11.90 9.66
C HIS A 24 5.17 -11.55 9.81
N GLU A 25 6.06 -12.56 9.76
CA GLU A 25 7.51 -12.37 9.86
C GLU A 25 8.05 -11.43 8.78
N VAL A 26 7.68 -11.64 7.52
CA VAL A 26 8.11 -10.77 6.42
C VAL A 26 7.52 -9.36 6.56
N THR A 27 6.26 -9.24 6.98
CA THR A 27 5.62 -7.93 7.18
C THR A 27 6.32 -7.14 8.27
N GLU A 28 6.64 -7.76 9.40
CA GLU A 28 7.40 -7.13 10.49
C GLU A 28 8.81 -6.73 10.03
N ALA A 29 9.49 -7.59 9.28
CA ALA A 29 10.80 -7.27 8.71
C ALA A 29 10.72 -6.05 7.78
N LEU A 30 9.74 -5.98 6.87
CA LEU A 30 9.54 -4.85 5.96
C LEU A 30 9.17 -3.55 6.69
N ASN A 31 8.47 -3.65 7.82
CA ASN A 31 8.11 -2.51 8.66
C ASN A 31 9.23 -2.00 9.56
N GLN A 32 10.44 -2.60 9.49
CA GLN A 32 11.59 -2.07 10.20
C GLN A 32 11.92 -0.65 9.72
N ARG A 33 12.09 0.26 10.67
CA ARG A 33 12.37 1.68 10.43
C ARG A 33 13.51 1.91 9.44
N ALA A 34 14.58 1.12 9.52
CA ALA A 34 15.72 1.22 8.63
C ALA A 34 15.34 0.94 7.15
N LEU A 35 14.43 -0.01 6.88
CA LEU A 35 13.97 -0.31 5.53
C LEU A 35 12.97 0.75 5.05
N LEU A 36 12.02 1.15 5.91
CA LEU A 36 11.05 2.20 5.59
C LEU A 36 11.76 3.50 5.24
N GLU A 37 12.70 3.96 6.06
CA GLU A 37 13.46 5.18 5.80
C GLU A 37 14.39 5.05 4.60
N LYS A 38 14.87 3.84 4.27
CA LYS A 38 15.72 3.60 3.10
C LYS A 38 14.92 3.67 1.80
N TYR A 39 13.79 2.96 1.72
CA TYR A 39 13.06 2.76 0.47
C TYR A 39 11.86 3.70 0.28
N ILE A 40 11.28 4.26 1.34
CA ILE A 40 10.15 5.20 1.26
C ILE A 40 10.67 6.62 1.44
N LYS A 41 10.82 7.35 0.34
CA LYS A 41 11.29 8.74 0.32
C LYS A 41 10.20 9.66 -0.22
N PHE A 42 9.82 10.63 0.59
CA PHE A 42 8.94 11.73 0.19
C PHE A 42 9.73 13.04 0.11
N PRO A 43 9.38 13.97 -0.79
CA PRO A 43 10.03 15.27 -0.88
C PRO A 43 9.73 16.10 0.37
N LYS A 44 10.77 16.39 1.15
CA LYS A 44 10.68 17.09 2.43
C LYS A 44 10.90 18.59 2.27
N THR A 45 11.76 18.99 1.34
CA THR A 45 12.14 20.39 1.15
C THR A 45 11.33 21.07 0.05
N PRO A 46 11.15 22.41 0.11
CA PRO A 46 10.53 23.16 -0.99
C PRO A 46 11.27 22.98 -2.32
N ILE A 47 12.60 22.88 -2.28
CA ILE A 47 13.45 22.70 -3.47
C ILE A 47 13.16 21.36 -4.14
N GLU A 48 13.10 20.26 -3.39
CA GLU A 48 12.74 18.94 -3.92
C GLU A 48 11.36 18.94 -4.58
N ARG A 49 10.37 19.58 -3.93
CA ARG A 49 9.01 19.70 -4.47
C ARG A 49 8.97 20.52 -5.75
N GLU A 50 9.74 21.60 -5.83
CA GLU A 50 9.85 22.44 -7.02
C GLU A 50 10.47 21.67 -8.19
N ILE A 51 11.53 20.89 -7.94
CA ILE A 51 12.16 20.04 -8.95
C ILE A 51 11.16 19.03 -9.50
N ILE A 52 10.41 18.35 -8.63
CA ILE A 52 9.40 17.37 -9.05
C ILE A 52 8.27 18.09 -9.82
N SER A 53 7.77 19.21 -9.33
CA SER A 53 6.71 19.95 -10.00
C SER A 53 7.11 20.45 -11.39
N LYS A 54 8.34 20.95 -11.56
CA LYS A 54 8.85 21.34 -12.88
C LYS A 54 8.86 20.15 -13.84
N ARG A 55 9.30 18.99 -13.37
CA ARG A 55 9.33 17.76 -14.18
C ARG A 55 7.93 17.26 -14.57
N PHE A 56 6.91 17.44 -13.72
CA PHE A 56 5.51 17.16 -14.10
C PHE A 56 4.98 18.12 -15.17
N VAL A 57 5.36 19.40 -15.11
CA VAL A 57 5.03 20.37 -16.15
C VAL A 57 5.70 20.01 -17.47
N GLU A 58 6.99 19.65 -17.44
CA GLU A 58 7.75 19.28 -18.65
C GLU A 58 7.17 18.04 -19.35
N LEU A 59 6.77 17.02 -18.58
CA LEU A 59 6.28 15.75 -19.14
C LEU A 59 4.79 15.75 -19.47
N PHE A 60 3.97 16.45 -18.68
CA PHE A 60 2.51 16.34 -18.72
C PHE A 60 1.78 17.68 -18.79
N GLY A 61 2.48 18.82 -18.70
CA GLY A 61 1.87 20.14 -18.66
C GLY A 61 1.11 20.46 -17.37
N LEU A 62 1.33 19.70 -16.29
CA LEU A 62 0.59 19.81 -15.04
C LEU A 62 1.39 20.60 -13.97
N PRO A 63 1.02 21.87 -13.67
CA PRO A 63 1.69 22.66 -12.65
C PRO A 63 1.30 22.25 -11.23
N GLY A 64 2.25 22.37 -10.30
CA GLY A 64 2.05 22.12 -8.86
C GLY A 64 1.95 20.65 -8.43
N VAL A 65 2.06 19.70 -9.37
CA VAL A 65 1.97 18.27 -9.06
C VAL A 65 3.31 17.74 -8.55
N ILE A 66 3.31 17.07 -7.40
CA ILE A 66 4.52 16.47 -6.79
C ILE A 66 4.48 14.93 -6.74
N GLY A 67 3.40 14.35 -7.24
CA GLY A 67 3.15 12.91 -7.23
C GLY A 67 1.69 12.62 -7.59
N ALA A 68 1.39 11.34 -7.74
CA ALA A 68 0.06 10.81 -7.96
C ALA A 68 -0.29 9.82 -6.85
N ILE A 69 -1.58 9.76 -6.51
CA ILE A 69 -2.13 8.74 -5.63
C ILE A 69 -3.10 7.93 -6.47
N ASP A 70 -2.91 6.61 -6.51
CA ASP A 70 -3.86 5.68 -7.07
C ASP A 70 -4.62 4.98 -5.92
N GLY A 71 -5.94 4.99 -6.02
CA GLY A 71 -6.84 4.51 -4.97
C GLY A 71 -7.96 3.65 -5.55
N GLY A 72 -8.62 2.86 -4.71
CA GLY A 72 -9.71 1.99 -5.13
C GLY A 72 -9.46 0.50 -4.89
N THR A 73 -8.28 0.16 -4.37
CA THR A 73 -8.01 -1.20 -3.91
C THR A 73 -8.68 -1.42 -2.55
N GLN A 74 -9.83 -2.09 -2.56
CA GLN A 74 -10.58 -2.45 -1.36
C GLN A 74 -10.19 -3.85 -0.90
N VAL A 75 -9.29 -3.93 0.09
CA VAL A 75 -8.87 -5.20 0.69
C VAL A 75 -9.93 -5.64 1.68
N ALA A 76 -10.61 -6.75 1.38
CA ALA A 76 -11.65 -7.29 2.26
C ALA A 76 -11.06 -7.70 3.62
N ILE A 77 -11.77 -7.34 4.69
CA ILE A 77 -11.42 -7.71 6.06
C ILE A 77 -12.59 -8.42 6.73
N ILE A 78 -12.30 -9.08 7.84
CA ILE A 78 -13.35 -9.54 8.76
C ILE A 78 -14.03 -8.28 9.34
N ARG A 79 -15.35 -8.34 9.52
CA ARG A 79 -16.14 -7.29 10.18
C ARG A 79 -15.43 -6.82 11.47
N PRO A 80 -15.00 -5.56 11.54
CA PRO A 80 -14.38 -5.03 12.74
C PRO A 80 -15.43 -4.86 13.85
N VAL A 81 -14.98 -4.99 15.10
CA VAL A 81 -15.83 -4.84 16.30
C VAL A 81 -15.98 -3.35 16.67
N GLU A 82 -14.92 -2.58 16.45
CA GLU A 82 -14.86 -1.14 16.69
C GLU A 82 -15.03 -0.38 15.37
N ASP A 83 -15.77 0.73 15.38
CA ASP A 83 -16.00 1.62 14.24
C ASP A 83 -16.36 0.90 12.93
N GLU A 84 -17.20 -0.13 13.02
CA GLU A 84 -17.57 -0.99 11.89
C GLU A 84 -17.97 -0.21 10.63
N GLU A 85 -18.79 0.83 10.82
CA GLU A 85 -19.31 1.66 9.75
C GLU A 85 -18.19 2.34 8.93
N ALA A 86 -17.04 2.62 9.54
CA ALA A 86 -15.89 3.20 8.86
C ALA A 86 -15.25 2.25 7.83
N TYR A 87 -15.49 0.94 7.98
CA TYR A 87 -14.95 -0.09 7.10
C TYR A 87 -15.98 -0.61 6.09
N LEU A 88 -17.26 -0.22 6.21
CA LEU A 88 -18.31 -0.63 5.28
C LEU A 88 -18.17 0.14 3.96
N ASN A 89 -17.93 -0.58 2.86
CA ASN A 89 -17.78 0.05 1.55
C ASN A 89 -19.10 0.13 0.76
N ARG A 90 -19.06 0.83 -0.38
CA ARG A 90 -20.22 0.99 -1.29
C ARG A 90 -20.77 -0.33 -1.85
N LYS A 91 -20.00 -1.42 -1.79
CA LYS A 91 -20.39 -2.77 -2.21
C LYS A 91 -20.91 -3.63 -1.04
N LEU A 92 -21.18 -3.00 0.11
CA LEU A 92 -21.77 -3.63 1.31
C LEU A 92 -20.92 -4.76 1.92
N TYR A 93 -19.59 -4.63 1.86
CA TYR A 93 -18.67 -5.48 2.63
C TYR A 93 -17.62 -4.65 3.36
N HIS A 94 -17.01 -5.23 4.41
CA HIS A 94 -15.96 -4.57 5.18
C HIS A 94 -14.61 -4.65 4.47
N SER A 95 -13.95 -3.52 4.29
CA SER A 95 -12.66 -3.45 3.60
C SER A 95 -11.82 -2.26 4.02
N ILE A 96 -10.51 -2.40 3.91
CA ILE A 96 -9.55 -1.30 4.00
C ILE A 96 -9.28 -0.77 2.60
N ASN A 97 -9.39 0.54 2.41
CA ASN A 97 -8.95 1.21 1.19
C ASN A 97 -7.43 1.36 1.22
N VAL A 98 -6.74 0.65 0.35
CA VAL A 98 -5.28 0.76 0.18
C VAL A 98 -4.98 1.68 -0.99
N MET A 99 -4.07 2.62 -0.77
CA MET A 99 -3.63 3.60 -1.75
C MET A 99 -2.16 3.40 -2.12
N ALA A 100 -1.85 3.49 -3.41
CA ALA A 100 -0.48 3.52 -3.91
C ALA A 100 -0.08 4.98 -4.17
N VAL A 101 1.14 5.34 -3.79
CA VAL A 101 1.70 6.67 -4.08
C VAL A 101 2.85 6.51 -5.08
N SER A 102 2.84 7.35 -6.11
CA SER A 102 3.88 7.37 -7.15
C SER A 102 4.38 8.79 -7.38
N SER A 103 5.63 8.93 -7.76
CA SER A 103 6.21 10.20 -8.19
C SER A 103 7.15 9.95 -9.36
N ILE A 104 7.44 10.99 -10.13
CA ILE A 104 8.36 10.93 -11.27
C ILE A 104 9.84 10.90 -10.84
N HIS A 105 10.11 11.01 -9.55
CA HIS A 105 11.44 10.90 -8.98
C HIS A 105 11.57 9.61 -8.16
N PHE A 106 11.67 8.47 -8.86
CA PHE A 106 12.19 7.25 -8.27
C PHE A 106 13.68 7.15 -8.61
N GLN A 107 14.55 7.54 -7.67
CA GLN A 107 15.94 7.11 -7.70
C GLN A 107 15.99 5.70 -7.11
N ILE A 108 16.42 4.73 -7.91
CA ILE A 108 16.88 3.42 -7.43
C ILE A 108 18.37 3.55 -7.14
#